data_AF-A0A495TZ64-F1
#
_entry.id   AF-A0A495TZ64-F1
#
_cell.length_a   1.000
_cell.length_b   1.000
_cell.length_c   1.000
_cell.angle_alpha   90.00
_cell.angle_beta   90.00
_cell.angle_gamma   90.00
#
_symmetry.space_group_name_H-M   'P 1'
#
loop_
_entity.id
_entity.type
_entity.pdbx_description
1 polymer ?
#
loop_
_entity_poly.entity_id
_entity_poly.type
_entity_poly.pdbx_seq_one_letter_code
_entity_poly.pdbx_strand_id
1 'polypeptide(L)'
;MLHSEVYKFQYTRQQGLRRTYDVVLNVAHSESGVFAYESWVHFNHEFKGNGLVFPLIARTGADAEAEARGRIEDNIEHLAGVAE
;
A
#
# COMPACT_ATOMS: atom_id res chain seq x y z
N MET A 1 -3.63 12.82 18.34
CA MET A 1 -2.99 11.50 18.26
C MET A 1 -3.37 10.86 16.96
N LEU A 2 -2.39 10.54 16.11
CA LEU A 2 -2.60 9.73 14.92
C LEU A 2 -2.83 8.29 15.39
N HIS A 3 -3.92 7.64 14.96
CA HIS A 3 -4.05 6.20 15.10
C HIS A 3 -3.50 5.56 13.82
N SER A 4 -2.56 4.63 13.94
CA SER A 4 -1.92 3.98 12.79
C SER A 4 -2.01 2.48 12.91
N GLU A 5 -2.45 1.81 11.85
CA GLU A 5 -2.49 0.36 11.74
C GLU A 5 -1.57 -0.12 10.63
N VAL A 6 -0.79 -1.17 10.92
CA VAL A 6 0.17 -1.74 9.98
C VAL A 6 -0.30 -3.11 9.53
N TYR A 7 -0.48 -3.25 8.22
CA TYR A 7 -0.84 -4.48 7.56
C TYR A 7 0.35 -5.01 6.76
N LYS A 8 0.54 -6.33 6.77
CA LYS A 8 1.58 -7.01 6.00
C LYS A 8 0.94 -8.09 5.16
N PHE A 9 1.25 -8.09 3.88
CA PHE A 9 0.73 -9.09 2.95
C PHE A 9 1.67 -9.28 1.77
N GLN A 10 1.43 -10.35 1.02
CA GLN A 10 2.13 -10.60 -0.24
C GLN A 10 1.20 -10.34 -1.42
N TYR A 11 1.78 -9.82 -2.51
CA TYR A 11 1.07 -9.63 -3.76
C TYR A 11 1.91 -10.12 -4.93
N THR A 12 1.35 -11.04 -5.72
CA THR A 12 1.98 -11.52 -6.95
C THR A 12 1.43 -10.73 -8.13
N ARG A 13 2.32 -10.00 -8.79
CA ARG A 13 2.00 -9.26 -10.03
C ARG A 13 1.50 -10.23 -11.09
N GLN A 14 0.46 -9.86 -11.83
CA GLN A 14 -0.10 -10.71 -12.88
C GLN A 14 0.57 -10.46 -14.24
N GLN A 15 1.17 -9.29 -14.41
CA GLN A 15 1.95 -8.89 -15.59
C GLN A 15 3.47 -8.93 -15.37
N GLY A 16 4.22 -8.80 -16.47
CA GLY A 16 5.69 -8.70 -16.46
C GLY A 16 6.41 -9.92 -15.91
N LEU A 17 7.40 -9.71 -15.03
CA LEU A 17 8.18 -10.79 -14.42
C LEU A 17 7.40 -11.61 -13.37
N ARG A 18 6.14 -11.27 -13.10
CA ARG A 18 5.22 -12.00 -12.19
C ARG A 18 5.84 -12.30 -10.81
N ARG A 19 6.60 -11.34 -10.29
CA ARG A 19 7.23 -11.43 -8.97
C ARG A 19 6.18 -11.33 -7.87
N THR A 20 6.44 -12.05 -6.78
CA THR A 20 5.71 -11.91 -5.52
C THR A 20 6.44 -10.92 -4.64
N TYR A 21 5.77 -9.82 -4.31
CA TYR A 21 6.30 -8.76 -3.49
C TYR A 21 5.79 -8.88 -2.05
N ASP A 22 6.65 -8.58 -1.09
CA ASP A 22 6.28 -8.37 0.30
C ASP A 22 5.89 -6.90 0.48
N VAL A 23 4.66 -6.66 0.94
CA VAL A 23 4.11 -5.31 1.10
C VAL A 23 3.87 -5.04 2.58
N VAL A 24 4.42 -3.93 3.05
CA VAL A 24 4.07 -3.32 4.34
C VAL A 24 3.20 -2.11 4.04
N LEU A 25 2.01 -2.05 4.63
CA LEU A 25 1.04 -0.98 4.44
C LEU A 25 0.73 -0.36 5.80
N ASN A 26 0.98 0.94 5.96
CA ASN A 26 0.64 1.70 7.15
C ASN A 26 -0.54 2.61 6.83
N VAL A 27 -1.67 2.42 7.48
CA VAL A 27 -2.86 3.27 7.36
C VAL A 27 -2.96 4.15 8.59
N ALA A 28 -2.90 5.45 8.37
CA ALA A 28 -2.99 6.47 9.40
C ALA A 28 -4.36 7.15 9.37
N HIS A 29 -4.94 7.33 10.55
CA HIS A 29 -6.15 8.11 10.77
C HIS A 29 -5.81 9.38 11.54
N SER A 30 -6.10 10.52 10.93
CA SER A 30 -5.94 11.83 11.56
C SER A 30 -7.14 12.18 12.44
N GLU A 31 -6.94 13.09 13.40
CA GLU A 31 -8.05 13.62 14.23
C GLU A 31 -9.11 14.36 13.41
N SER A 32 -8.76 14.81 12.19
CA SER A 32 -9.69 15.47 11.27
C SER A 32 -10.64 14.50 10.54
N GLY A 33 -10.51 13.19 10.78
CA GLY A 33 -11.33 12.16 10.12
C GLY A 33 -10.79 11.71 8.77
N VAL A 34 -9.63 12.24 8.33
CA VAL A 34 -8.98 11.85 7.08
C VAL A 34 -8.10 10.62 7.31
N PHE A 35 -8.23 9.64 6.43
CA PHE A 35 -7.33 8.50 6.33
C PHE A 35 -6.25 8.76 5.25
N ALA A 36 -5.03 8.35 5.54
CA ALA A 36 -3.91 8.35 4.61
C ALA A 36 -3.16 7.02 4.74
N TYR A 37 -2.35 6.66 3.76
CA TYR A 37 -1.51 5.49 3.87
C TYR A 37 -0.12 5.72 3.30
N GLU A 38 0.85 4.97 3.83
CA GLU A 38 2.16 4.77 3.24
C GLU A 38 2.37 3.28 3.02
N SER A 39 3.17 2.93 2.01
CA SER A 39 3.48 1.53 1.75
C SER A 39 4.96 1.36 1.44
N TRP A 40 5.47 0.15 1.66
CA TRP A 40 6.81 -0.26 1.29
C TRP A 40 6.75 -1.63 0.63
N VAL A 41 7.26 -1.71 -0.60
CA VAL A 41 7.25 -2.90 -1.44
C VAL A 41 8.66 -3.45 -1.50
N HIS A 42 8.82 -4.73 -1.18
CA HIS A 42 10.07 -5.44 -1.24
C HIS A 42 9.98 -6.68 -2.15
N PHE A 43 11.09 -7.04 -2.76
CA PHE A 43 11.26 -8.31 -3.46
C PHE A 43 12.61 -8.89 -3.09
N ASN A 44 12.65 -10.15 -2.63
CA ASN A 44 13.88 -10.81 -2.18
C ASN A 44 14.68 -9.96 -1.17
N HIS A 45 14.00 -9.35 -0.20
CA HIS A 45 14.57 -8.45 0.81
C HIS A 45 15.14 -7.13 0.27
N GLU A 46 14.99 -6.85 -1.03
CA GLU A 46 15.38 -5.59 -1.64
C GLU A 46 14.19 -4.64 -1.71
N PHE A 47 14.40 -3.37 -1.34
CA PHE A 47 13.38 -2.33 -1.46
C PHE A 47 13.12 -1.98 -2.93
N LYS A 48 11.86 -2.00 -3.33
CA LYS A 48 11.41 -1.73 -4.70
C LYS A 48 10.64 -0.43 -4.86
N GLY A 49 10.05 0.10 -3.79
CA GLY A 49 9.35 1.38 -3.85
C GLY A 49 8.23 1.48 -2.83
N ASN A 50 7.51 2.61 -2.86
CA ASN A 50 6.46 2.92 -1.89
C ASN A 50 5.07 3.08 -2.54
N GLY A 51 4.96 2.80 -3.84
CA GLY A 51 3.79 3.19 -4.62
C GLY A 51 3.60 4.71 -4.65
N LEU A 52 2.40 5.16 -5.01
CA LEU A 52 2.00 6.55 -4.88
C LEU A 52 1.18 6.75 -3.61
N VAL A 53 1.46 7.82 -2.87
CA VAL A 53 0.80 8.16 -1.60
C VAL A 53 -0.20 9.29 -1.83
N PHE A 54 -1.47 9.01 -1.58
CA PHE A 54 -2.57 9.98 -1.65
C PHE A 54 -3.54 9.78 -0.49
N PRO A 55 -4.28 10.82 -0.08
CA PRO A 55 -5.39 10.67 0.85
C PRO A 55 -6.39 9.60 0.39
N LEU A 56 -6.95 8.88 1.35
CA LEU A 56 -7.98 7.88 1.14
C LEU A 56 -9.37 8.52 1.19
N ILE A 57 -10.29 7.95 0.43
CA ILE A 57 -11.70 8.38 0.38
C ILE A 57 -12.52 7.68 1.48
N ALA A 58 -11.98 6.59 2.03
CA ALA A 58 -12.53 5.79 3.10
C ALA A 58 -13.00 6.61 4.31
N ARG A 59 -14.09 6.12 4.93
CA ARG A 59 -14.70 6.72 6.13
C ARG A 59 -14.54 5.85 7.38
N THR A 60 -14.09 4.61 7.21
CA THR A 60 -13.87 3.66 8.28
C THR A 60 -12.48 3.03 8.13
N GLY A 61 -11.93 2.48 9.22
CA GLY A 61 -10.63 1.81 9.17
C GLY A 61 -10.61 0.62 8.22
N ALA A 62 -11.68 -0.19 8.21
CA ALA A 62 -11.80 -1.34 7.31
C ALA A 62 -11.86 -0.91 5.82
N ASP A 63 -12.61 0.15 5.51
CA ASP A 63 -12.64 0.70 4.15
C ASP A 63 -11.28 1.29 3.76
N ALA A 64 -10.58 1.91 4.71
CA ALA A 64 -9.27 2.52 4.49
C ALA A 64 -8.20 1.45 4.20
N GLU A 65 -8.21 0.34 4.95
CA GLU A 65 -7.38 -0.82 4.66
C GLU A 65 -7.65 -1.37 3.25
N ALA A 66 -8.91 -1.63 2.91
CA ALA A 66 -9.30 -2.19 1.62
C ALA A 66 -8.93 -1.27 0.45
N GLU A 67 -9.19 0.04 0.59
CA GLU A 67 -8.84 1.04 -0.43
C GLU A 67 -7.33 1.17 -0.60
N ALA A 68 -6.59 1.30 0.50
CA ALA A 68 -5.13 1.42 0.48
C ALA A 68 -4.47 0.17 -0.12
N ARG A 69 -4.97 -1.02 0.23
CA ARG A 69 -4.55 -2.28 -0.36
C ARG A 69 -4.80 -2.32 -1.86
N GLY A 70 -6.01 -1.99 -2.32
CA GLY A 70 -6.32 -1.99 -3.75
C GLY A 70 -5.44 -1.03 -4.54
N ARG A 71 -5.16 0.16 -4.00
CA ARG A 71 -4.26 1.14 -4.63
C ARG A 71 -2.82 0.65 -4.74
N ILE A 72 -2.25 0.03 -3.70
CA ILE A 72 -0.88 -0.48 -3.78
C ILE A 72 -0.77 -1.70 -4.69
N GLU A 73 -1.77 -2.59 -4.72
CA GLU A 73 -1.82 -3.69 -5.67
C GLU A 73 -1.84 -3.16 -7.12
N ASP A 74 -2.65 -2.15 -7.41
CA ASP A 74 -2.68 -1.48 -8.72
C ASP A 74 -1.34 -0.78 -9.07
N ASN A 75 -0.73 -0.10 -8.10
CA ASN A 75 0.59 0.51 -8.28
C ASN A 75 1.67 -0.53 -8.60
N ILE A 76 1.66 -1.69 -7.93
CA ILE A 76 2.59 -2.80 -8.23
C ILE A 76 2.30 -3.37 -9.62
N GLU A 77 1.03 -3.52 -9.98
CA GLU A 77 0.64 -4.03 -11.30
C GLU A 77 1.12 -3.10 -12.43
N HIS A 78 1.10 -1.79 -12.22
CA HIS A 78 1.50 -0.79 -13.22
C HIS A 78 2.91 -0.22 -13.02
N LEU A 79 3.68 -0.73 -12.06
CA LEU A 79 5.02 -0.21 -11.68
C LEU A 79 5.01 1.30 -11.36
N ALA A 80 3.90 1.81 -10.81
CA ALA A 80 3.76 3.20 -10.41
C ALA A 80 4.45 3.43 -9.06
N GLY A 81 5.64 4.04 -9.07
CA GLY A 81 6.44 4.23 -7.86
C GLY A 81 7.02 2.94 -7.28
N VAL A 82 7.08 1.87 -8.09
CA VAL A 82 7.68 0.57 -7.77
C VAL A 82 8.57 0.15 -8.94
N ALA A 83 9.83 -0.17 -8.66
CA ALA A 83 10.77 -0.71 -9.63
C ALA A 83 10.63 -2.23 -9.74
N GLU A 84 10.76 -2.76 -10.96
CA GLU A 84 10.86 -4.20 -11.20
C GLU A 84 12.29 -4.70 -10.98
#